data_AF-A0A821I6S5-F1
#
_entry.id   AF-A0A821I6S5-F1
#
_cell.length_a   1.000
_cell.length_b   1.000
_cell.length_c   1.000
_cell.angle_alpha   90.00
_cell.angle_beta   90.00
_cell.angle_gamma   90.00
#
_symmetry.space_group_name_H-M   'P 1'
#
loop_
_entity.id
_entity.type
_entity.pdbx_description
1 polymer ?
#
loop_
_entity_poly.entity_id
_entity_poly.type
_entity_poly.pdbx_seq_one_letter_code
_entity_poly.pdbx_strand_id
1 'polypeptide(L)' 'MSVQIQQQNENLKSVFTTISELIPIVTLSLRICQQLATTIASSTNDRQVKLPLETTTSQIQTLINFLNEQ' A
#
# COMPACT_ATOMS: atom_id res chain seq x y z
N MET A 1 1.46 -22.37 -37.62
CA MET A 1 0.66 -22.59 -36.40
C MET A 1 1.51 -22.71 -35.13
N SER A 2 2.68 -23.37 -35.14
CA SER A 2 3.54 -23.51 -33.94
C SER A 2 4.09 -22.18 -33.39
N VAL A 3 4.47 -21.24 -34.25
CA VAL A 3 5.06 -19.95 -33.85
C VAL A 3 4.06 -19.05 -33.10
N GLN A 4 2.79 -19.04 -33.51
CA GLN A 4 1.75 -18.24 -32.86
C GLN A 4 1.44 -18.74 -31.44
N ILE A 5 1.45 -20.06 -31.22
CA ILE A 5 1.22 -20.67 -29.90
C ILE A 5 2.39 -20.36 -28.96
N GLN A 6 3.63 -20.41 -29.45
CA GLN A 6 4.80 -20.10 -28.66
C GLN A 6 4.82 -18.63 -28.21
N GLN A 7 4.40 -17.71 -29.09
CA GLN A 7 4.31 -16.29 -28.78
C GLN A 7 3.21 -15.97 -27.75
N GLN A 8 2.06 -16.66 -27.81
CA GLN A 8 1.02 -16.53 -26.78
C GLN A 8 1.48 -17.05 -25.40
N ASN A 9 2.27 -18.12 -25.36
CA ASN A 9 2.83 -18.62 -24.10
C ASN A 9 3.83 -17.65 -23.48
N GLU A 10 4.68 -17.02 -24.27
CA GLU A 10 5.59 -15.98 -23.77
C GLU A 10 4.82 -14.75 -23.27
N ASN A 11 3.76 -14.33 -23.98
CA ASN A 11 2.89 -13.24 -23.54
C ASN A 11 2.19 -13.57 -22.21
N LEU A 12 1.65 -14.78 -22.06
CA LEU A 12 1.02 -15.22 -20.81
C LEU A 12 2.02 -15.28 -19.66
N LYS A 13 3.23 -15.77 -19.91
CA LYS A 13 4.31 -15.81 -18.93
C LYS A 13 4.67 -14.39 -18.48
N SER A 14 4.81 -13.45 -19.40
CA SER A 14 5.05 -12.04 -19.08
C SER A 14 3.94 -11.44 -18.23
N VAL A 15 2.66 -11.68 -18.57
CA VAL A 15 1.52 -11.22 -17.78
C VAL A 15 1.53 -11.81 -16.37
N PHE A 16 1.82 -13.11 -16.24
CA PHE A 16 1.89 -13.77 -14.94
C PHE A 16 3.00 -13.20 -14.06
N THR A 17 4.17 -12.92 -14.66
CA THR A 17 5.28 -12.24 -13.97
C THR A 17 4.86 -10.86 -13.47
N THR A 18 4.25 -10.03 -14.32
CA THR A 18 3.78 -8.69 -13.93
C THR A 18 2.74 -8.74 -12.81
N ILE A 19 1.77 -9.66 -12.88
CA ILE A 19 0.79 -9.83 -11.80
C ILE A 19 1.50 -10.26 -10.51
N SER A 20 2.44 -11.19 -10.60
CA SER A 20 3.20 -11.67 -9.43
C SER A 20 4.03 -10.57 -8.76
N GLU A 21 4.56 -9.64 -9.55
CA GLU A 21 5.30 -8.46 -9.07
C GLU A 21 4.38 -7.39 -8.44
N LEU A 22 3.12 -7.31 -8.83
CA LEU A 22 2.14 -6.38 -8.24
C LEU A 22 1.62 -6.83 -6.87
N ILE A 23 1.52 -8.14 -6.63
CA ILE A 23 1.06 -8.71 -5.35
C ILE A 23 1.82 -8.16 -4.12
N PRO A 24 3.16 -8.15 -4.07
CA PRO A 24 3.89 -7.62 -2.92
C PRO A 24 3.67 -6.12 -2.70
N ILE A 25 3.48 -5.33 -3.77
CA ILE A 25 3.19 -3.89 -3.69
C ILE A 25 1.83 -3.64 -3.04
N VAL A 26 0.79 -4.37 -3.49
CA VAL A 26 -0.56 -4.28 -2.90
C VAL A 26 -0.54 -4.74 -1.45
N THR A 27 0.18 -5.83 -1.15
CA THR A 27 0.32 -6.37 0.22
C THR A 27 0.99 -5.37 1.16
N LEU A 28 2.06 -4.71 0.71
CA LEU A 28 2.76 -3.69 1.50
C LEU A 28 1.86 -2.47 1.75
N SER A 29 1.17 -1.99 0.71
CA SER A 29 0.23 -0.86 0.81
C SER A 29 -0.89 -1.15 1.80
N LEU A 30 -1.46 -2.36 1.76
CA LEU A 30 -2.49 -2.79 2.70
C LEU A 30 -1.96 -2.82 4.15
N ARG A 31 -0.73 -3.31 4.35
CA ARG A 31 -0.10 -3.34 5.68
C ARG A 31 0.09 -1.93 6.24
N ILE A 32 0.54 -0.97 5.42
CA ILE A 32 0.68 0.44 5.83
C ILE A 32 -0.69 1.01 6.20
N CYS A 33 -1.73 0.81 5.38
CA CYS A 33 -3.08 1.25 5.68
C CYS A 33 -3.61 0.66 7.00
N GLN A 34 -3.34 -0.61 7.27
CA GLN A 34 -3.72 -1.27 8.52
C GLN A 34 -2.98 -0.70 9.74
N GLN A 35 -1.68 -0.42 9.62
CA GLN A 35 -0.90 0.19 10.69
C GLN A 35 -1.34 1.63 10.97
N LEU A 36 -1.62 2.42 9.92
CA LEU A 36 -2.18 3.76 10.05
C LEU A 36 -3.55 3.74 10.72
N ALA A 37 -4.45 2.86 10.26
CA ALA A 37 -5.77 2.70 10.87
C ALA A 37 -5.67 2.26 12.33
N THR A 38 -4.76 1.35 12.65
CA THR A 38 -4.53 0.87 14.03
C THR A 38 -3.96 1.98 14.91
N THR A 39 -3.03 2.79 14.41
CA THR A 39 -2.44 3.93 15.14
C THR A 39 -3.49 5.00 15.42
N ILE A 40 -4.33 5.31 14.44
CA ILE A 40 -5.44 6.26 14.61
C ILE A 40 -6.43 5.69 15.63
N ALA A 41 -6.85 4.43 15.48
CA ALA A 41 -7.83 3.79 16.37
C ALA A 41 -7.30 3.57 17.81
N SER A 42 -6.01 3.27 17.98
CA SER A 42 -5.39 3.13 19.31
C SER A 42 -5.19 4.49 19.99
N SER A 43 -4.98 5.56 19.22
CA SER A 43 -4.90 6.94 19.75
C SER A 43 -6.25 7.52 20.19
N THR A 44 -7.38 6.98 19.70
CA THR A 44 -8.73 7.46 20.03
C THR A 44 -9.26 7.04 21.41
N ASN A 45 -8.48 6.28 22.21
CA ASN A 45 -8.84 5.97 23.60
C ASN A 45 -8.54 7.10 24.61
N ASP A 46 -7.81 8.16 24.22
CA ASP A 46 -7.51 9.26 25.17
C ASP A 46 -7.71 10.69 24.65
N ARG A 47 -8.07 10.89 23.38
CA ARG A 47 -8.57 12.17 22.86
C ARG A 47 -9.21 11.90 21.52
N GLN A 48 -10.45 12.37 21.33
CA GLN A 48 -11.05 12.40 20.01
C GLN A 48 -10.18 13.24 19.07
N VAL A 49 -9.31 12.59 18.30
CA VAL A 49 -8.62 13.21 17.17
C VAL A 49 -9.68 13.35 16.08
N LYS A 50 -10.43 14.45 16.12
CA LYS A 50 -11.11 14.95 14.93
C LYS A 50 -10.02 15.21 13.91
N LEU A 51 -9.90 14.39 12.87
CA LEU A 51 -9.08 14.74 11.72
C LEU A 51 -9.64 16.06 11.17
N PRO A 52 -8.90 17.18 11.27
CA PRO A 52 -9.30 18.37 10.55
C PRO A 52 -9.28 17.99 9.07
N LEU A 53 -10.40 18.20 8.36
CA LEU A 53 -10.53 17.94 6.92
C LEU A 53 -9.47 18.67 6.07
N GLU A 54 -8.70 19.58 6.68
CA GLU A 54 -7.51 20.23 6.14
C GLU A 54 -6.24 19.62 6.76
N THR A 55 -5.99 18.34 6.48
CA THR A 55 -4.72 17.73 6.88
C THR A 55 -3.64 18.24 5.93
N THR A 56 -2.85 19.22 6.37
CA THR A 56 -1.75 19.77 5.55
C THR A 56 -0.64 18.74 5.42
N THR A 57 0.08 18.76 4.28
CA THR A 57 1.18 17.83 3.96
C THR A 57 2.20 17.69 5.09
N SER A 58 2.41 18.78 5.86
CA SER A 58 3.28 18.80 7.03
C SER A 58 2.85 17.83 8.14
N GLN A 59 1.55 17.70 8.42
CA GLN A 59 1.04 16.82 9.50
C GLN A 59 1.14 15.35 9.11
N ILE A 60 0.91 15.05 7.83
CA ILE A 60 1.13 13.71 7.27
C ILE A 60 2.63 13.36 7.30
N GLN A 61 3.51 14.31 6.96
CA GLN A 61 4.96 14.12 7.03
C GLN A 61 5.43 13.84 8.47
N THR A 62 4.91 14.56 9.46
CA THR A 62 5.22 14.32 10.88
C THR A 62 4.75 12.94 11.34
N LEU A 63 3.57 12.49 10.90
CA LEU A 63 3.07 11.16 11.22
C LEU A 63 3.89 10.06 10.55
N ILE A 64 4.29 10.24 9.29
CA ILE A 64 5.16 9.32 8.56
C ILE A 64 6.54 9.22 9.23
N ASN A 65 7.12 10.35 9.64
CA ASN A 65 8.41 10.37 10.33
C ASN A 65 8.32 9.67 11.70
N PHE A 66 7.24 9.90 12.46
CA PHE A 66 7.00 9.21 13.73
C PHE A 66 6.84 7.69 13.58
N LEU A 67 6.21 7.24 12.49
CA LEU A 67 6.06 5.80 12.18
C LEU A 67 7.34 5.16 11.63
N ASN A 68 8.27 5.94 11.08
CA ASN A 68 9.60 5.47 10.64
C ASN A 68 10.62 5.41 11.79
N GLU A 69 10.41 6.16 12.87
CA GLU A 69 11.26 6.16 14.07
C GLU A 69 10.82 5.14 15.15
N GLN A 70 9.62 4.55 15.02
CA GLN A 70 9.23 3.32 15.73
C GLN A 70 9.72 2.09 14.97
#